data_AF-A0AB34K8D8-F1
#
_entry.id   AF-A0AB34K8D8-F1
#
_cell.length_a   1.000
_cell.length_b   1.000
_cell.length_c   1.000
_cell.angle_alpha   90.00
_cell.angle_beta   90.00
_cell.angle_gamma   90.00
#
_symmetry.space_group_name_H-M   'P 1'
#
loop_
_entity.id
_entity.type
_entity.pdbx_description
1 polymer ?
#
loop_
_entity_poly.entity_id
_entity_poly.type
_entity_poly.pdbx_seq_one_letter_code
_entity_poly.pdbx_strand_id
1 'polypeptide(L)'
;MFAALLRRGGRALPALAVKLPPPALTCHTMLAKHAILCLALLPPPPAVSLHTSPPLALPPPAPRRAPPPRLAEPPRGIRVNKALRATHSRRAADQLVAAGRVCINGLPAPPGARLCPGDTVTLDGAHVAWERLNGEPAAAPFVYLKMWKPRGVICTTDARKHGNVIAALGTLPGVRDRIFPVGRLDVDSSGLLLLTSDGSIVNALLRASERKSKEYVVTTSPRATDRQLQRMARGVVLTTLAQRDGKAKARTARTRPCVVERIETGYDPARLRFVLQEGRNRQIRRMCEACGLSVLKLHRVGFAGITLQGCRRPGDWAFLTDEEVAICRRAAEAAAADRDDAGEESDEWRE
;
A
#
# COMPACT_ATOMS: atom_id res chain seq x y z
N MET A 1 -2.80 -58.72 -40.45
CA MET A 1 -2.50 -59.90 -39.60
C MET A 1 -3.42 -59.86 -38.38
N PHE A 2 -4.06 -60.98 -38.04
CA PHE A 2 -4.82 -61.32 -36.81
C PHE A 2 -5.62 -60.19 -36.12
N ALA A 3 -6.96 -60.10 -36.20
CA ALA A 3 -8.06 -61.08 -36.06
C ALA A 3 -8.42 -61.44 -34.59
N ALA A 4 -9.72 -61.48 -34.32
CA ALA A 4 -10.35 -61.59 -33.00
C ALA A 4 -10.49 -63.04 -32.50
N LEU A 5 -10.81 -63.23 -31.20
CA LEU A 5 -11.85 -64.13 -30.62
C LEU A 5 -11.77 -64.05 -29.06
N LEU A 6 -12.79 -63.59 -28.34
CA LEU A 6 -13.95 -64.31 -27.73
C LEU A 6 -13.76 -64.94 -26.32
N ARG A 7 -14.38 -64.27 -25.34
CA ARG A 7 -15.31 -64.77 -24.27
C ARG A 7 -14.91 -65.81 -23.19
N ARG A 8 -15.34 -65.43 -21.97
CA ARG A 8 -15.94 -66.20 -20.83
C ARG A 8 -15.03 -66.73 -19.69
N GLY A 9 -15.57 -66.62 -18.47
CA GLY A 9 -15.01 -67.12 -17.20
C GLY A 9 -14.20 -66.05 -16.45
N GLY A 10 -14.56 -65.55 -15.26
CA GLY A 10 -15.71 -65.87 -14.40
C GLY A 10 -15.32 -66.63 -13.13
N ARG A 11 -14.63 -65.98 -12.18
CA ARG A 11 -14.62 -66.32 -10.75
C ARG A 11 -14.08 -65.12 -9.93
N ALA A 12 -14.78 -64.80 -8.84
CA ALA A 12 -14.41 -63.72 -7.93
C ALA A 12 -13.52 -64.24 -6.78
N LEU A 13 -12.62 -63.38 -6.29
CA LEU A 13 -11.94 -63.53 -5.01
C LEU A 13 -11.98 -62.19 -4.24
N PRO A 14 -11.96 -62.22 -2.90
CA PRO A 14 -12.72 -61.24 -2.10
C PRO A 14 -11.95 -59.98 -1.70
N ALA A 15 -12.70 -58.91 -1.44
CA ALA A 15 -12.19 -57.68 -0.86
C ALA A 15 -11.89 -57.83 0.64
N LEU A 16 -10.72 -57.37 1.09
CA LEU A 16 -10.46 -57.13 2.51
C LEU A 16 -11.25 -55.89 2.97
N ALA A 17 -12.36 -56.11 3.65
CA ALA A 17 -13.09 -55.06 4.36
C ALA A 17 -12.60 -54.96 5.82
N VAL A 18 -11.92 -53.86 6.17
CA VAL A 18 -11.59 -53.55 7.57
C VAL A 18 -12.87 -53.17 8.29
N LYS A 19 -13.23 -53.95 9.32
CA LYS A 19 -14.55 -53.94 9.95
C LYS A 19 -14.51 -53.15 11.28
N LEU A 20 -14.96 -51.90 11.25
CA LEU A 20 -15.25 -51.10 12.45
C LEU A 20 -16.65 -51.46 12.98
N PRO A 21 -16.81 -51.82 14.27
CA PRO A 21 -18.13 -52.07 14.86
C PRO A 21 -18.86 -50.75 15.22
N PRO A 22 -20.19 -50.65 14.95
CA PRO A 22 -21.03 -49.51 15.32
C PRO A 22 -21.53 -49.59 16.80
N PRO A 23 -22.19 -48.54 17.33
CA PRO A 23 -22.36 -48.35 18.78
C PRO A 23 -23.61 -49.02 19.38
N ALA A 24 -23.57 -49.26 20.70
CA ALA A 24 -24.73 -49.62 21.51
C ALA A 24 -25.11 -48.49 22.46
N LEU A 25 -26.32 -47.94 22.27
CA LEU A 25 -27.01 -47.00 23.16
C LEU A 25 -28.12 -47.74 23.92
N THR A 26 -28.19 -47.55 25.25
CA THR A 26 -29.34 -47.82 26.15
C THR A 26 -28.95 -47.33 27.56
N CYS A 27 -29.81 -47.06 28.58
CA CYS A 27 -31.25 -46.80 28.74
C CYS A 27 -31.47 -46.59 30.28
N HIS A 28 -32.13 -45.57 30.85
CA HIS A 28 -32.78 -44.36 30.34
C HIS A 28 -32.70 -43.21 31.39
N THR A 29 -33.37 -42.08 31.11
CA THR A 29 -33.74 -41.00 32.08
C THR A 29 -34.58 -41.50 33.27
N MET A 30 -34.45 -40.87 34.46
CA MET A 30 -35.54 -40.24 35.24
C MET A 30 -35.09 -39.75 36.64
N LEU A 31 -35.77 -38.70 37.14
CA LEU A 31 -35.94 -38.18 38.52
C LEU A 31 -34.80 -38.35 39.55
N ALA A 32 -34.26 -37.30 40.20
CA ALA A 32 -34.90 -36.22 40.98
C ALA A 32 -35.49 -36.65 42.34
N LYS A 33 -35.07 -35.91 43.39
CA LYS A 33 -35.57 -35.85 44.78
C LYS A 33 -35.18 -36.99 45.73
N HIS A 34 -34.85 -36.57 46.96
CA HIS A 34 -34.61 -37.37 48.17
C HIS A 34 -33.32 -38.22 48.14
N ALA A 35 -32.63 -38.42 49.25
CA ALA A 35 -32.58 -37.67 50.52
C ALA A 35 -31.32 -38.12 51.29
N ILE A 36 -30.94 -37.33 52.30
CA ILE A 36 -30.54 -37.80 53.63
C ILE A 36 -30.07 -39.27 53.70
N LEU A 37 -28.77 -39.50 53.91
CA LEU A 37 -28.22 -40.15 55.12
C LEU A 37 -26.76 -40.61 54.89
N CYS A 38 -25.79 -39.72 55.14
CA CYS A 38 -24.42 -40.08 55.55
C CYS A 38 -23.70 -38.83 56.08
N LEU A 39 -24.21 -38.32 57.20
CA LEU A 39 -23.54 -37.35 58.04
C LEU A 39 -22.73 -38.10 59.11
N ALA A 40 -21.67 -37.46 59.63
CA ALA A 40 -20.79 -37.86 60.72
C ALA A 40 -19.49 -38.61 60.34
N LEU A 41 -18.44 -38.33 61.13
CA LEU A 41 -17.10 -38.95 61.14
C LEU A 41 -16.07 -38.47 60.09
N LEU A 42 -15.94 -37.14 59.90
CA LEU A 42 -14.64 -36.53 59.57
C LEU A 42 -14.40 -35.29 60.46
N PRO A 43 -13.20 -35.13 61.06
CA PRO A 43 -12.90 -34.01 61.95
C PRO A 43 -12.70 -32.69 61.16
N PRO A 44 -12.95 -31.53 61.78
CA PRO A 44 -12.79 -30.24 61.12
C PRO A 44 -11.31 -29.91 60.84
N PRO A 45 -10.97 -29.29 59.70
CA PRO A 45 -9.63 -28.78 59.45
C PRO A 45 -9.31 -27.59 60.39
N PRO A 46 -8.01 -27.37 60.72
CA PRO A 46 -7.61 -26.29 61.62
C PRO A 46 -7.89 -24.91 61.03
N ALA A 47 -8.24 -23.95 61.90
CA ALA A 47 -8.60 -22.60 61.51
C ALA A 47 -7.40 -21.85 60.86
N VAL A 48 -7.54 -21.49 59.59
CA VAL A 48 -6.59 -20.61 58.90
C VAL A 48 -6.87 -19.16 59.32
N SER A 49 -5.95 -18.57 60.08
CA SER A 49 -6.04 -17.18 60.52
C SER A 49 -5.90 -16.23 59.32
N LEU A 50 -7.02 -15.69 58.85
CA LEU A 50 -7.04 -14.64 57.83
C LEU A 50 -6.38 -13.35 58.38
N HIS A 51 -5.09 -13.17 58.09
CA HIS A 51 -4.45 -11.86 58.22
C HIS A 51 -5.06 -10.93 57.16
N THR A 52 -6.02 -10.11 57.59
CA THR A 52 -6.53 -8.99 56.79
C THR A 52 -5.45 -7.93 56.69
N SER A 53 -4.68 -7.95 55.59
CA SER A 53 -3.83 -6.81 55.23
C SER A 53 -4.72 -5.55 55.06
N PRO A 54 -4.33 -4.39 55.61
CA PRO A 54 -5.09 -3.16 55.38
C PRO A 54 -5.05 -2.80 53.88
N PRO A 55 -6.12 -2.20 53.33
CA PRO A 55 -6.16 -1.84 51.92
C PRO A 55 -5.06 -0.81 51.62
N LEU A 56 -4.22 -1.08 50.61
CA LEU A 56 -3.29 -0.08 50.09
C LEU A 56 -4.09 1.12 49.59
N ALA A 57 -3.87 2.29 50.18
CA ALA A 57 -4.39 3.54 49.66
C ALA A 57 -3.84 3.76 48.24
N LEU A 58 -4.73 4.00 47.28
CA LEU A 58 -4.33 4.38 45.93
C LEU A 58 -3.56 5.72 45.99
N PRO A 59 -2.40 5.84 45.33
CA PRO A 59 -1.70 7.12 45.27
C PRO A 59 -2.57 8.16 44.56
N PRO A 60 -2.48 9.45 44.94
CA PRO A 60 -3.26 10.50 44.31
C PRO A 60 -2.98 10.57 42.80
N PRO A 61 -3.97 10.90 41.96
CA PRO A 61 -3.77 10.99 40.53
C PRO A 61 -2.68 12.03 40.22
N ALA A 62 -1.70 11.64 39.42
CA ALA A 62 -0.61 12.52 39.01
C ALA A 62 -1.17 13.84 38.44
N PRO A 63 -0.56 15.00 38.75
CA PRO A 63 -1.03 16.29 38.26
C PRO A 63 -1.15 16.23 36.74
N ARG A 64 -2.32 16.62 36.22
CA ARG A 64 -2.57 16.68 34.77
C ARG A 64 -1.45 17.52 34.15
N ARG A 65 -0.63 16.90 33.29
CA ARG A 65 0.39 17.62 32.54
C ARG A 65 -0.27 18.83 31.90
N ALA A 66 0.31 20.02 32.11
CA ALA A 66 -0.13 21.22 31.43
C ALA A 66 -0.22 20.93 29.92
N PRO A 67 -1.23 21.44 29.20
CA PRO A 67 -1.26 21.33 27.75
C PRO A 67 0.06 21.89 27.19
N PRO A 68 0.64 21.26 26.16
CA PRO A 68 1.87 21.78 25.56
C PRO A 68 1.66 23.24 25.16
N PRO A 69 2.69 24.11 25.28
CA PRO A 69 2.57 25.51 24.91
C PRO A 69 2.04 25.64 23.48
N ARG A 70 1.20 26.67 23.27
CA ARG A 70 0.47 26.88 22.01
C ARG A 70 1.44 26.85 20.81
N LEU A 71 0.92 26.34 19.69
CA LEU A 71 1.65 26.09 18.46
C LEU A 71 2.65 27.21 18.14
N ALA A 72 3.93 26.84 18.06
CA ALA A 72 4.92 27.71 17.43
C ALA A 72 4.45 28.03 16.00
N GLU A 73 4.73 29.26 15.53
CA GLU A 73 4.41 29.67 14.16
C GLU A 73 4.82 28.56 13.16
N PRO A 74 4.00 28.31 12.10
CA PRO A 74 4.33 27.29 11.12
C PRO A 74 5.74 27.56 10.58
N PRO A 75 6.71 26.64 10.80
CA PRO A 75 8.12 27.03 10.77
C PRO A 75 8.50 27.52 9.38
N ARG A 76 8.95 28.78 9.32
CA ARG A 76 9.16 29.54 8.07
C ARG A 76 10.23 28.85 7.20
N GLY A 77 10.19 29.11 5.90
CA GLY A 77 11.16 28.58 4.94
C GLY A 77 10.93 27.13 4.46
N ILE A 78 11.77 26.69 3.52
CA ILE A 78 11.65 25.41 2.81
C ILE A 78 12.63 24.38 3.40
N ARG A 79 12.17 23.17 3.73
CA ARG A 79 13.07 22.10 4.23
C ARG A 79 14.21 21.82 3.25
N VAL A 80 15.44 21.70 3.77
CA VAL A 80 16.67 21.39 3.00
C VAL A 80 16.47 20.18 2.07
N ASN A 81 15.80 19.12 2.55
CA ASN A 81 15.53 17.92 1.74
C ASN A 81 14.51 18.12 0.60
N LYS A 82 13.67 19.17 0.64
CA LYS A 82 12.80 19.61 -0.47
C LYS A 82 13.56 20.55 -1.41
N ALA A 83 14.51 21.32 -0.89
CA ALA A 83 15.35 22.22 -1.69
C ALA A 83 16.30 21.43 -2.60
N LEU A 84 17.04 20.45 -2.07
CA LEU A 84 17.97 19.59 -2.80
C LEU A 84 17.31 18.57 -3.78
N ARG A 85 16.01 18.71 -4.07
CA ARG A 85 15.21 17.74 -4.85
C ARG A 85 15.68 17.51 -6.29
N ALA A 86 16.34 18.51 -6.89
CA ALA A 86 16.82 18.45 -8.26
C ALA A 86 17.96 17.42 -8.42
N THR A 87 18.87 17.35 -7.45
CA THR A 87 20.05 16.47 -7.48
C THR A 87 19.85 15.20 -6.64
N HIS A 88 19.11 15.27 -5.53
CA HIS A 88 18.99 14.19 -4.56
C HIS A 88 17.53 13.81 -4.28
N SER A 89 17.28 12.53 -4.01
CA SER A 89 16.01 12.14 -3.39
C SER A 89 15.93 12.72 -1.97
N ARG A 90 14.72 13.02 -1.46
CA ARG A 90 14.56 13.60 -0.10
C ARG A 90 15.30 12.79 0.98
N ARG A 91 15.27 11.45 0.90
CA ARG A 91 15.97 10.57 1.84
C ARG A 91 17.50 10.64 1.71
N ALA A 92 18.02 10.78 0.49
CA ALA A 92 19.45 10.99 0.28
C ALA A 92 19.89 12.36 0.80
N ALA A 93 19.08 13.40 0.61
CA ALA A 93 19.32 14.72 1.20
C ALA A 93 19.26 14.68 2.74
N ASP A 94 18.28 14.00 3.34
CA ASP A 94 18.23 13.79 4.81
C ASP A 94 19.46 12.99 5.32
N GLN A 95 20.02 12.06 4.52
CA GLN A 95 21.26 11.34 4.83
C GLN A 95 22.50 12.25 4.76
N LEU A 96 22.58 13.15 3.78
CA LEU A 96 23.67 14.14 3.66
C LEU A 96 23.66 15.12 4.84
N VAL A 97 22.46 15.58 5.24
CA VAL A 97 22.24 16.41 6.44
C VAL A 97 22.67 15.64 7.71
N ALA A 98 22.21 14.40 7.88
CA ALA A 98 22.59 13.58 9.04
C ALA A 98 24.09 13.23 9.09
N ALA A 99 24.78 13.23 7.96
CA ALA A 99 26.24 13.05 7.86
C ALA A 99 27.04 14.36 8.02
N GLY A 100 26.39 15.49 8.34
CA GLY A 100 27.06 16.79 8.49
C GLY A 100 27.61 17.40 7.19
N ARG A 101 27.24 16.86 6.02
CA ARG A 101 27.77 17.27 4.71
C ARG A 101 27.09 18.49 4.12
N VAL A 102 25.97 18.92 4.69
CA VAL A 102 25.23 20.13 4.30
C VAL A 102 25.39 21.17 5.39
N CYS A 103 25.82 22.38 5.02
CA CYS A 103 25.87 23.52 5.93
C CYS A 103 24.92 24.62 5.45
N ILE A 104 24.37 25.36 6.41
CA ILE A 104 23.58 26.59 6.22
C ILE A 104 24.35 27.72 6.90
N ASN A 105 24.66 28.78 6.18
CA ASN A 105 25.43 29.94 6.66
C ASN A 105 26.75 29.53 7.35
N GLY A 106 27.43 28.52 6.79
CA GLY A 106 28.69 27.96 7.30
C GLY A 106 28.56 26.90 8.41
N LEU A 107 27.38 26.73 9.02
CA LEU A 107 27.16 25.78 10.12
C LEU A 107 26.47 24.48 9.66
N PRO A 108 26.83 23.30 10.19
CA PRO A 108 26.16 22.03 9.83
C PRO A 108 24.66 22.06 10.04
N ALA A 109 23.89 21.68 9.03
CA ALA A 109 22.43 21.71 9.06
C ALA A 109 21.87 20.63 10.00
N PRO A 110 20.99 20.96 10.98
CA PRO A 110 20.36 19.96 11.82
C PRO A 110 19.30 19.14 11.04
N PRO A 111 19.00 17.89 11.46
CA PRO A 111 17.92 17.10 10.88
C PRO A 111 16.58 17.83 10.93
N GLY A 112 15.98 18.08 9.75
CA GLY A 112 14.73 18.82 9.63
C GLY A 112 14.88 20.32 9.35
N ALA A 113 16.11 20.84 9.25
CA ALA A 113 16.39 22.23 8.91
C ALA A 113 15.60 22.76 7.71
N ARG A 114 15.31 24.06 7.76
CA ARG A 114 14.65 24.84 6.72
C ARG A 114 15.55 25.99 6.28
N LEU A 115 15.34 26.43 5.05
CA LEU A 115 16.02 27.53 4.39
C LEU A 115 15.07 28.72 4.29
N CYS A 116 15.49 29.86 4.81
CA CYS A 116 14.85 31.15 4.70
C CYS A 116 15.50 31.97 3.57
N PRO A 117 14.78 32.92 2.93
CA PRO A 117 15.36 33.81 1.93
C PRO A 117 16.63 34.50 2.46
N GLY A 118 17.72 34.41 1.69
CA GLY A 118 19.05 34.90 2.09
C GLY A 118 20.00 33.83 2.66
N ASP A 119 19.51 32.63 3.02
CA ASP A 119 20.38 31.57 3.52
C ASP A 119 21.34 31.05 2.43
N THR A 120 22.62 31.04 2.76
CA THR A 120 23.71 30.41 2.00
C THR A 120 23.76 28.92 2.32
N VAL A 121 23.77 28.06 1.31
CA VAL A 121 23.85 26.61 1.49
C VAL A 121 25.09 26.06 0.80
N THR A 122 25.87 25.25 1.51
CA THR A 122 26.97 24.49 0.93
C THR A 122 26.75 22.99 1.11
N LEU A 123 27.09 22.22 0.08
CA LEU A 123 27.17 20.75 0.12
C LEU A 123 28.63 20.37 -0.13
N ASP A 124 29.27 19.69 0.82
CA ASP A 124 30.70 19.34 0.75
C ASP A 124 31.62 20.56 0.51
N GLY A 125 31.26 21.71 1.08
CA GLY A 125 31.96 22.99 0.87
C GLY A 125 31.61 23.72 -0.44
N ALA A 126 31.00 23.05 -1.41
CA ALA A 126 30.57 23.69 -2.67
C ALA A 126 29.24 24.45 -2.48
N HIS A 127 29.18 25.70 -2.94
CA HIS A 127 27.99 26.53 -2.86
C HIS A 127 26.85 25.99 -3.74
N VAL A 128 25.66 25.84 -3.17
CA VAL A 128 24.45 25.43 -3.88
C VAL A 128 23.60 26.68 -4.12
N ALA A 129 23.54 27.13 -5.37
CA ALA A 129 22.83 28.34 -5.77
C ALA A 129 21.35 28.32 -5.33
N TRP A 130 20.85 29.46 -4.84
CA TRP A 130 19.50 29.60 -4.29
C TRP A 130 18.41 29.26 -5.31
N GLU A 131 18.63 29.56 -6.58
CA GLU A 131 17.76 29.24 -7.71
C GLU A 131 17.61 27.72 -7.89
N ARG A 132 18.63 26.94 -7.55
CA ARG A 132 18.60 25.46 -7.60
C ARG A 132 17.96 24.83 -6.37
N LEU A 133 17.74 25.62 -5.31
CA LEU A 133 17.15 25.22 -4.02
C LEU A 133 15.67 25.62 -3.94
N ASN A 134 15.38 26.87 -4.24
CA ASN A 134 14.12 27.56 -4.00
C ASN A 134 13.58 28.32 -5.22
N GLY A 135 14.29 28.30 -6.35
CA GLY A 135 13.68 28.69 -7.61
C GLY A 135 12.44 27.83 -7.90
N GLU A 136 11.38 28.51 -8.35
CA GLU A 136 10.57 27.96 -9.42
C GLU A 136 11.50 27.40 -10.51
N PRO A 137 11.21 26.23 -11.11
CA PRO A 137 12.10 25.62 -12.10
C PRO A 137 12.44 26.64 -13.18
N ALA A 138 13.73 26.94 -13.36
CA ALA A 138 14.19 28.10 -14.12
C ALA A 138 13.71 28.04 -15.59
N ALA A 139 12.57 28.69 -15.86
CA ALA A 139 11.83 28.77 -17.14
C ALA A 139 11.47 27.44 -17.85
N ALA A 140 12.00 26.31 -17.42
CA ALA A 140 11.80 25.01 -18.06
C ALA A 140 10.48 24.36 -17.59
N PRO A 141 9.57 23.99 -18.50
CA PRO A 141 8.33 23.31 -18.11
C PRO A 141 8.64 21.94 -17.50
N PHE A 142 7.93 21.59 -16.43
CA PHE A 142 7.98 20.25 -15.86
C PHE A 142 7.68 19.18 -16.91
N VAL A 143 8.43 18.08 -16.85
CA VAL A 143 8.26 16.95 -17.75
C VAL A 143 7.17 16.04 -17.20
N TYR A 144 6.21 15.66 -18.05
CA TYR A 144 5.17 14.69 -17.74
C TYR A 144 5.11 13.61 -18.82
N LEU A 145 5.20 12.35 -18.41
CA LEU A 145 5.33 11.19 -19.29
C LEU A 145 4.36 10.09 -18.90
N LYS A 146 3.91 9.32 -19.90
CA LYS A 146 3.32 7.99 -19.74
C LYS A 146 4.24 6.95 -20.36
N MET A 147 4.40 5.82 -19.68
CA MET A 147 5.19 4.68 -20.13
C MET A 147 4.38 3.40 -20.03
N TRP A 148 4.45 2.53 -21.03
CA TRP A 148 4.09 1.13 -20.87
C TRP A 148 5.23 0.41 -20.16
N LYS A 149 5.20 0.38 -18.83
CA LYS A 149 6.18 -0.39 -18.04
C LYS A 149 6.14 -1.88 -18.42
N PRO A 150 7.25 -2.49 -18.85
CA PRO A 150 7.32 -3.95 -19.07
C PRO A 150 7.20 -4.75 -17.76
N ARG A 151 6.89 -6.05 -17.87
CA ARG A 151 7.14 -7.01 -16.77
C ARG A 151 8.66 -7.17 -16.57
N GLY A 152 9.09 -7.52 -15.37
CA GLY A 152 10.52 -7.66 -15.02
C GLY A 152 11.20 -6.34 -14.60
N VAL A 153 10.73 -5.19 -15.08
CA VAL A 153 11.27 -3.87 -14.68
C VAL A 153 10.90 -3.52 -13.22
N ILE A 154 11.88 -3.04 -12.46
CA ILE A 154 11.74 -2.65 -11.05
C ILE A 154 11.36 -1.16 -10.95
N CYS A 155 10.22 -0.86 -10.31
CA CYS A 155 9.75 0.52 -10.12
C CYS A 155 10.51 1.23 -8.99
N THR A 156 11.75 1.66 -9.27
CA THR A 156 12.67 2.36 -8.36
C THR A 156 13.53 3.37 -9.14
N THR A 157 14.00 4.43 -8.47
CA THR A 157 14.97 5.41 -9.03
C THR A 157 16.37 5.23 -8.43
N ASP A 158 16.65 4.08 -7.83
CA ASP A 158 17.97 3.74 -7.29
C ASP A 158 18.83 3.17 -8.41
N ALA A 159 19.83 3.92 -8.85
CA ALA A 159 20.71 3.57 -9.97
C ALA A 159 21.47 2.25 -9.74
N ARG A 160 21.72 1.87 -8.48
CA ARG A 160 22.40 0.63 -8.10
C ARG A 160 21.55 -0.62 -8.35
N LYS A 161 20.26 -0.47 -8.67
CA LYS A 161 19.36 -1.59 -8.98
C LYS A 161 19.27 -1.74 -10.49
N HIS A 162 19.89 -2.80 -11.02
CA HIS A 162 19.75 -3.20 -12.42
C HIS A 162 18.27 -3.45 -12.78
N GLY A 163 17.91 -3.21 -14.04
CA GLY A 163 16.52 -3.35 -14.50
C GLY A 163 15.53 -2.36 -13.87
N ASN A 164 16.00 -1.22 -13.34
CA ASN A 164 15.10 -0.19 -12.80
C ASN A 164 14.36 0.59 -13.91
N VAL A 165 13.29 1.28 -13.51
CA VAL A 165 12.39 1.97 -14.45
C VAL A 165 13.03 3.17 -15.16
N ILE A 166 14.04 3.83 -14.57
CA ILE A 166 14.75 4.93 -15.22
C ILE A 166 15.70 4.38 -16.31
N ALA A 167 16.40 3.28 -16.03
CA ALA A 167 17.17 2.57 -17.04
C ALA A 167 16.29 2.02 -18.18
N ALA A 168 15.07 1.56 -17.86
CA ALA A 168 14.11 1.08 -18.86
C ALA A 168 13.40 2.21 -19.66
N LEU A 169 13.41 3.45 -19.15
CA LEU A 169 12.94 4.64 -19.86
C LEU A 169 13.98 5.11 -20.90
N GLY A 170 15.27 4.90 -20.60
CA GLY A 170 16.38 5.33 -21.44
C GLY A 170 16.65 6.84 -21.35
N THR A 171 17.50 7.33 -22.24
CA THR A 171 17.82 8.75 -22.37
C THR A 171 16.68 9.49 -23.07
N LEU A 172 16.17 10.53 -22.44
CA LEU A 172 15.13 11.40 -22.99
C LEU A 172 15.78 12.61 -23.69
N PRO A 173 15.54 12.86 -24.99
CA PRO A 173 16.06 14.03 -25.68
C PRO A 173 15.62 15.34 -25.01
N GLY A 174 16.56 16.28 -24.80
CA GLY A 174 16.29 17.60 -24.19
C GLY A 174 15.99 17.60 -22.68
N VAL A 175 15.66 16.47 -22.07
CA VAL A 175 15.32 16.39 -20.65
C VAL A 175 16.56 16.21 -19.79
N ARG A 176 16.90 17.26 -19.03
CA ARG A 176 17.98 17.24 -18.02
C ARG A 176 17.46 17.00 -16.60
N ASP A 177 16.15 17.03 -16.41
CA ASP A 177 15.52 16.89 -15.11
C ASP A 177 15.58 15.45 -14.56
N ARG A 178 15.60 15.37 -13.22
CA ARG A 178 15.49 14.11 -12.50
C ARG A 178 14.06 13.57 -12.55
N ILE A 179 13.79 12.66 -13.49
CA ILE A 179 12.50 11.96 -13.61
C ILE A 179 12.28 10.92 -12.49
N PHE A 180 11.05 10.79 -12.01
CA PHE A 180 10.61 9.76 -11.07
C PHE A 180 9.17 9.28 -11.35
N PRO A 181 8.81 8.04 -10.98
CA PRO A 181 7.49 7.48 -11.25
C PRO A 181 6.42 8.01 -10.28
N VAL A 182 5.22 8.30 -10.82
CA VAL A 182 4.02 8.60 -10.04
C VAL A 182 3.43 7.27 -9.54
N GLY A 183 3.88 6.88 -8.35
CA GLY A 183 3.50 5.63 -7.71
C GLY A 183 4.35 4.47 -8.20
N ARG A 184 3.81 3.24 -8.07
CA ARG A 184 4.56 2.02 -8.38
C ARG A 184 3.67 0.95 -8.99
N LEU A 185 4.26 0.18 -9.90
CA LEU A 185 3.78 -1.14 -10.31
C LEU A 185 4.78 -2.19 -9.81
N ASP A 186 4.28 -3.37 -9.45
CA ASP A 186 5.11 -4.50 -9.05
C ASP A 186 6.00 -4.98 -10.23
N VAL A 187 7.10 -5.67 -9.91
CA VAL A 187 8.03 -6.24 -10.91
C VAL A 187 7.31 -7.19 -11.86
N ASP A 188 6.44 -8.04 -11.32
CA ASP A 188 5.62 -9.02 -12.03
C ASP A 188 4.45 -8.43 -12.84
N SER A 189 4.30 -7.10 -12.84
CA SER A 189 3.15 -6.35 -13.38
C SER A 189 3.58 -5.36 -14.46
N SER A 190 2.66 -5.02 -15.36
CA SER A 190 2.93 -4.21 -16.57
C SER A 190 1.89 -3.11 -16.79
N GLY A 191 2.12 -2.30 -17.82
CA GLY A 191 1.17 -1.30 -18.32
C GLY A 191 1.49 0.11 -17.84
N LEU A 192 0.47 0.97 -17.86
CA LEU A 192 0.60 2.42 -17.64
C LEU A 192 1.35 2.74 -16.36
N LEU A 193 2.42 3.52 -16.49
CA LEU A 193 3.10 4.19 -15.41
C LEU A 193 3.35 5.63 -15.83
N LEU A 194 2.86 6.58 -15.04
CA LEU A 194 3.20 7.98 -15.24
C LEU A 194 4.55 8.27 -14.60
N LEU A 195 5.35 9.13 -15.22
CA LEU A 195 6.62 9.64 -14.67
C LEU A 195 6.68 11.15 -14.85
N THR A 196 7.42 11.84 -13.99
CA THR A 196 7.51 13.30 -14.02
C THR A 196 8.78 13.84 -13.36
N SER A 197 9.15 15.09 -13.64
CA SER A 197 10.06 15.89 -12.81
C SER A 197 9.34 16.73 -11.74
N ASP A 198 8.01 16.82 -11.78
CA ASP A 198 7.18 17.57 -10.84
C ASP A 198 6.88 16.77 -9.57
N GLY A 199 7.52 17.15 -8.47
CA GLY A 199 7.34 16.52 -7.17
C GLY A 199 6.04 16.91 -6.44
N SER A 200 5.29 17.90 -6.94
CA SER A 200 4.06 18.39 -6.32
C SER A 200 2.86 17.46 -6.61
N ILE A 201 2.65 17.12 -7.90
CA ILE A 201 1.54 16.28 -8.36
C ILE A 201 1.59 14.83 -7.84
N VAL A 202 2.77 14.33 -7.45
CA VAL A 202 2.96 12.91 -7.09
C VAL A 202 2.11 12.52 -5.88
N ASN A 203 2.13 13.34 -4.83
CA ASN A 203 1.38 13.02 -3.62
C ASN A 203 -0.13 13.21 -3.83
N ALA A 204 -0.55 14.14 -4.69
CA ALA A 204 -1.94 14.35 -5.03
C ALA A 204 -2.51 13.11 -5.75
N LEU A 205 -1.97 12.79 -6.93
CA LEU A 205 -2.43 11.64 -7.74
C LEU A 205 -2.41 10.29 -7.00
N LEU A 206 -1.57 10.14 -5.97
CA LEU A 206 -1.48 8.92 -5.15
C LEU A 206 -2.30 8.95 -3.85
N ARG A 207 -2.82 10.09 -3.41
CA ARG A 207 -3.58 10.21 -2.16
C ARG A 207 -4.85 9.37 -2.23
N ALA A 208 -5.04 8.55 -1.20
CA ALA A 208 -6.20 7.67 -1.11
C ALA A 208 -7.48 8.40 -0.69
N SER A 209 -7.41 9.66 -0.27
CA SER A 209 -8.56 10.56 -0.08
C SER A 209 -9.19 10.94 -1.42
N GLU A 210 -8.36 11.30 -2.41
CA GLU A 210 -8.76 11.79 -3.74
C GLU A 210 -9.36 10.72 -4.66
N ARG A 211 -9.41 9.45 -4.22
CA ARG A 211 -10.09 8.31 -4.88
C ARG A 211 -9.77 8.10 -6.37
N LYS A 212 -8.67 8.66 -6.90
CA LYS A 212 -8.31 8.59 -8.34
C LYS A 212 -8.30 7.14 -8.83
N SER A 213 -9.09 6.85 -9.87
CA SER A 213 -9.32 5.51 -10.41
C SER A 213 -8.03 4.90 -10.99
N LYS A 214 -7.89 3.59 -10.85
CA LYS A 214 -6.78 2.79 -11.38
C LYS A 214 -7.38 1.56 -12.02
N GLU A 215 -7.25 1.43 -13.33
CA GLU A 215 -7.92 0.41 -14.12
C GLU A 215 -6.94 -0.67 -14.58
N TYR A 216 -7.30 -1.93 -14.37
CA TYR A 216 -6.45 -3.07 -14.65
C TYR A 216 -7.21 -4.16 -15.42
N VAL A 217 -6.50 -4.75 -16.39
CA VAL A 217 -6.85 -6.05 -16.98
C VAL A 217 -6.04 -7.13 -16.27
N VAL A 218 -6.74 -8.18 -15.84
CA VAL A 218 -6.20 -9.25 -14.99
C VAL A 218 -6.57 -10.59 -15.60
N THR A 219 -5.60 -11.48 -15.78
CA THR A 219 -5.84 -12.87 -16.19
C THR A 219 -5.68 -13.76 -14.97
N THR A 220 -6.71 -14.52 -14.60
CA THR A 220 -6.65 -15.47 -13.47
C THR A 220 -6.56 -16.93 -13.92
N SER A 221 -6.16 -17.80 -13.00
CA SER A 221 -6.42 -19.24 -13.07
C SER A 221 -6.82 -19.75 -11.68
N PRO A 222 -7.90 -20.54 -11.53
CA PRO A 222 -8.89 -20.89 -12.57
C PRO A 222 -9.76 -19.69 -13.02
N ARG A 223 -10.79 -19.94 -13.83
CA ARG A 223 -11.81 -18.93 -14.18
C ARG A 223 -12.60 -18.54 -12.92
N ALA A 224 -12.67 -17.24 -12.64
CA ALA A 224 -13.48 -16.73 -11.53
C ALA A 224 -14.98 -16.99 -11.76
N THR A 225 -15.65 -17.48 -10.71
CA THR A 225 -17.11 -17.59 -10.57
C THR A 225 -17.73 -16.25 -10.16
N ASP A 226 -19.00 -16.04 -10.44
CA ASP A 226 -19.65 -14.74 -10.17
C ASP A 226 -19.74 -14.44 -8.67
N ARG A 227 -19.82 -15.48 -7.82
CA ARG A 227 -19.67 -15.35 -6.35
C ARG A 227 -18.30 -14.80 -5.96
N GLN A 228 -17.22 -15.21 -6.63
CA GLN A 228 -15.88 -14.65 -6.40
C GLN A 228 -15.79 -13.20 -6.90
N LEU A 229 -16.40 -12.86 -8.04
CA LEU A 229 -16.47 -11.48 -8.55
C LEU A 229 -17.19 -10.55 -7.56
N GLN A 230 -18.40 -10.93 -7.13
CA GLN A 230 -19.18 -10.18 -6.14
C GLN A 230 -18.43 -10.03 -4.80
N ARG A 231 -17.74 -11.08 -4.34
CA ARG A 231 -16.91 -11.03 -3.11
C ARG A 231 -15.74 -10.06 -3.25
N MET A 232 -15.08 -10.01 -4.40
CA MET A 232 -14.00 -9.05 -4.66
C MET A 232 -14.55 -7.62 -4.78
N ALA A 233 -15.68 -7.42 -5.49
CA ALA A 233 -16.32 -6.13 -5.69
C ALA A 233 -16.80 -5.48 -4.38
N ARG A 234 -17.38 -6.28 -3.46
CA ARG A 234 -17.81 -5.83 -2.11
C ARG A 234 -16.64 -5.58 -1.14
N GLY A 235 -15.41 -5.87 -1.56
CA GLY A 235 -14.19 -5.69 -0.79
C GLY A 235 -13.83 -6.87 0.12
N VAL A 236 -12.54 -7.20 0.17
CA VAL A 236 -11.98 -8.37 0.86
C VAL A 236 -11.12 -7.92 2.04
N VAL A 237 -11.17 -8.63 3.18
CA VAL A 237 -10.26 -8.39 4.31
C VAL A 237 -8.87 -8.91 3.94
N LEU A 238 -7.89 -8.01 3.87
CA LEU A 238 -6.52 -8.33 3.48
C LEU A 238 -5.50 -7.81 4.47
N THR A 239 -4.53 -8.65 4.81
CA THR A 239 -3.28 -8.23 5.43
C THR A 239 -2.33 -7.70 4.34
N THR A 240 -1.91 -6.45 4.46
CA THR A 240 -1.04 -5.76 3.49
C THR A 240 0.11 -5.07 4.21
N LEU A 241 1.28 -4.95 3.58
CA LEU A 241 2.38 -4.16 4.13
C LEU A 241 2.17 -2.67 3.82
N ALA A 242 2.14 -1.86 4.87
CA ALA A 242 2.19 -0.40 4.80
C ALA A 242 3.54 0.08 5.35
N GLN A 243 4.14 1.10 4.73
CA GLN A 243 5.28 1.79 5.33
C GLN A 243 4.74 2.91 6.22
N ARG A 244 5.14 2.89 7.49
CA ARG A 244 4.86 3.94 8.48
C ARG A 244 6.15 4.16 9.28
N ASP A 245 6.57 5.41 9.44
CA ASP A 245 7.72 5.79 10.26
C ASP A 245 9.01 5.02 9.88
N GLY A 246 9.24 4.85 8.58
CA GLY A 246 10.37 4.11 8.00
C GLY A 246 10.27 2.58 8.07
N LYS A 247 9.38 2.03 8.91
CA LYS A 247 9.22 0.58 9.13
C LYS A 247 8.07 0.01 8.29
N ALA A 248 8.19 -1.25 7.88
CA ALA A 248 7.09 -1.98 7.25
C ALA A 248 6.21 -2.60 8.35
N LYS A 249 4.95 -2.18 8.44
CA LYS A 249 3.96 -2.73 9.38
C LYS A 249 2.86 -3.46 8.61
N ALA A 250 2.50 -4.65 9.07
CA ALA A 250 1.33 -5.35 8.57
C ALA A 250 0.05 -4.59 8.97
N ARG A 251 -0.86 -4.41 8.01
CA ARG A 251 -2.18 -3.79 8.22
C ARG A 251 -3.25 -4.70 7.63
N THR A 252 -4.08 -5.26 8.51
CA THR A 252 -5.27 -6.04 8.16
C THR A 252 -6.47 -5.11 8.10
N ALA A 253 -7.12 -5.00 6.95
CA ALA A 253 -8.35 -4.21 6.78
C ALA A 253 -9.11 -4.67 5.55
N ARG A 254 -10.44 -4.48 5.50
CA ARG A 254 -11.22 -4.66 4.27
C ARG A 254 -10.75 -3.67 3.20
N THR A 255 -10.63 -4.12 1.95
CA THR A 255 -10.47 -3.22 0.80
C THR A 255 -11.72 -2.39 0.61
N ARG A 256 -11.61 -1.22 -0.02
CA ARG A 256 -12.80 -0.49 -0.45
C ARG A 256 -13.58 -1.30 -1.49
N PRO A 257 -14.90 -1.09 -1.61
CA PRO A 257 -15.66 -1.59 -2.75
C PRO A 257 -15.03 -1.11 -4.07
N CYS A 258 -15.15 -1.92 -5.11
CA CYS A 258 -14.55 -1.66 -6.41
C CYS A 258 -15.30 -2.37 -7.53
N VAL A 259 -15.09 -1.93 -8.77
CA VAL A 259 -15.62 -2.63 -9.95
C VAL A 259 -14.75 -3.86 -10.22
N VAL A 260 -15.38 -5.02 -10.36
CA VAL A 260 -14.74 -6.29 -10.75
C VAL A 260 -15.65 -7.01 -11.75
N GLU A 261 -15.34 -6.89 -13.03
CA GLU A 261 -16.16 -7.37 -14.15
C GLU A 261 -15.44 -8.48 -14.91
N ARG A 262 -16.19 -9.38 -15.55
CA ARG A 262 -15.65 -10.35 -16.51
C ARG A 262 -15.46 -9.67 -17.87
N ILE A 263 -14.33 -9.91 -18.52
CA ILE A 263 -14.12 -9.50 -19.91
C ILE A 263 -14.46 -10.71 -20.78
N GLU A 264 -15.57 -10.64 -21.50
CA GLU A 264 -16.05 -11.72 -22.37
C GLU A 264 -15.46 -11.56 -23.78
N THR A 265 -14.28 -12.15 -23.98
CA THR A 265 -13.61 -12.25 -25.28
C THR A 265 -13.54 -13.71 -25.70
N GLY A 266 -14.14 -14.06 -26.84
CA GLY A 266 -14.48 -15.44 -27.25
C GLY A 266 -13.35 -16.46 -27.41
N TYR A 267 -12.08 -16.08 -27.17
CA TYR A 267 -10.90 -16.96 -27.29
C TYR A 267 -9.89 -16.84 -26.12
N ASP A 268 -10.11 -16.00 -25.10
CA ASP A 268 -9.07 -15.63 -24.13
C ASP A 268 -9.43 -16.04 -22.67
N PRO A 269 -8.47 -16.47 -21.83
CA PRO A 269 -8.78 -17.16 -20.59
C PRO A 269 -9.10 -16.19 -19.45
N ALA A 270 -10.21 -16.42 -18.75
CA ALA A 270 -10.44 -15.95 -17.37
C ALA A 270 -10.04 -14.48 -17.10
N ARG A 271 -10.34 -13.58 -18.04
CA ARG A 271 -9.99 -12.16 -17.95
C ARG A 271 -11.01 -11.37 -17.15
N LEU A 272 -10.49 -10.52 -16.28
CA LEU A 272 -11.24 -9.65 -15.39
C LEU A 272 -10.77 -8.20 -15.56
N ARG A 273 -11.71 -7.27 -15.44
CA ARG A 273 -11.47 -5.83 -15.34
C ARG A 273 -11.60 -5.42 -13.88
N PHE A 274 -10.64 -4.68 -13.36
CA PHE A 274 -10.68 -4.11 -12.01
C PHE A 274 -10.55 -2.58 -12.08
N VAL A 275 -11.44 -1.84 -11.40
CA VAL A 275 -11.30 -0.38 -11.21
C VAL A 275 -11.18 -0.08 -9.71
N LEU A 276 -9.97 0.30 -9.28
CA LEU A 276 -9.65 0.56 -7.88
C LEU A 276 -9.47 2.06 -7.59
N GLN A 277 -10.00 2.52 -6.46
CA GLN A 277 -9.78 3.87 -5.92
C GLN A 277 -8.70 3.92 -4.81
N GLU A 278 -8.06 2.79 -4.50
CA GLU A 278 -6.93 2.68 -3.58
C GLU A 278 -5.79 1.85 -4.21
N GLY A 279 -4.63 1.77 -3.54
CA GLY A 279 -3.44 1.10 -4.05
C GLY A 279 -2.60 0.44 -2.96
N ARG A 280 -3.14 -0.57 -2.28
CA ARG A 280 -2.39 -1.33 -1.25
C ARG A 280 -1.35 -2.24 -1.89
N ASN A 281 -0.32 -2.63 -1.13
CA ASN A 281 0.73 -3.53 -1.59
C ASN A 281 0.16 -4.85 -2.13
N ARG A 282 0.38 -5.13 -3.42
CA ARG A 282 -0.08 -6.31 -4.17
C ARG A 282 -1.61 -6.54 -4.10
N GLN A 283 -2.40 -5.46 -3.97
CA GLN A 283 -3.84 -5.53 -3.65
C GLN A 283 -4.62 -6.54 -4.51
N ILE A 284 -4.63 -6.39 -5.84
CA ILE A 284 -5.40 -7.26 -6.75
C ILE A 284 -4.99 -8.73 -6.60
N ARG A 285 -3.68 -9.01 -6.49
CA ARG A 285 -3.16 -10.37 -6.34
C ARG A 285 -3.67 -11.00 -5.04
N ARG A 286 -3.60 -10.27 -3.93
CA ARG A 286 -4.12 -10.71 -2.62
C ARG A 286 -5.65 -10.84 -2.60
N MET A 287 -6.39 -10.00 -3.34
CA MET A 287 -7.86 -10.13 -3.49
C MET A 287 -8.24 -11.42 -4.21
N CYS A 288 -7.54 -11.73 -5.30
CA CYS A 288 -7.72 -12.96 -6.07
C CYS A 288 -7.34 -14.19 -5.23
N GLU A 289 -6.17 -14.16 -4.58
CA GLU A 289 -5.65 -15.23 -3.71
C GLU A 289 -6.61 -15.56 -2.57
N ALA A 290 -7.12 -14.55 -1.86
CA ALA A 290 -8.14 -14.70 -0.81
C ALA A 290 -9.48 -15.28 -1.32
N CYS A 291 -9.70 -15.28 -2.63
CA CYS A 291 -10.84 -15.89 -3.32
C CYS A 291 -10.52 -17.24 -3.98
N GLY A 292 -9.30 -17.76 -3.85
CA GLY A 292 -8.87 -19.02 -4.48
C GLY A 292 -8.46 -18.87 -5.95
N LEU A 293 -7.99 -17.68 -6.37
CA LEU A 293 -7.60 -17.38 -7.75
C LEU A 293 -6.14 -16.92 -7.82
N SER A 294 -5.36 -17.51 -8.72
CA SER A 294 -3.99 -17.09 -9.01
C SER A 294 -3.95 -16.08 -10.16
N VAL A 295 -3.15 -15.02 -10.05
CA VAL A 295 -3.04 -13.97 -11.09
C VAL A 295 -1.86 -14.22 -12.02
N LEU A 296 -2.14 -14.67 -13.24
CA LEU A 296 -1.16 -14.97 -14.28
C LEU A 296 -0.59 -13.69 -14.93
N LYS A 297 -1.49 -12.78 -15.32
CA LYS A 297 -1.14 -11.48 -15.92
C LYS A 297 -1.84 -10.36 -15.17
N LEU A 298 -1.12 -9.26 -14.93
CA LEU A 298 -1.64 -8.03 -14.33
C LEU A 298 -1.10 -6.83 -15.14
N HIS A 299 -2.03 -6.08 -15.74
CA HIS A 299 -1.72 -5.00 -16.66
C HIS A 299 -2.59 -3.78 -16.34
N ARG A 300 -1.97 -2.65 -15.96
CA ARG A 300 -2.69 -1.39 -15.72
C ARG A 300 -2.94 -0.70 -17.06
N VAL A 301 -4.20 -0.49 -17.42
CA VAL A 301 -4.59 0.20 -18.66
C VAL A 301 -4.86 1.69 -18.45
N GLY A 302 -5.27 2.09 -17.24
CA GLY A 302 -5.62 3.47 -16.93
C GLY A 302 -5.29 3.91 -15.50
N PHE A 303 -5.06 5.21 -15.31
CA PHE A 303 -4.84 5.84 -14.01
C PHE A 303 -5.29 7.32 -14.07
N ALA A 304 -6.22 7.70 -13.20
CA ALA A 304 -6.80 9.04 -13.11
C ALA A 304 -7.43 9.56 -14.43
N GLY A 305 -7.88 8.66 -15.31
CA GLY A 305 -8.41 9.00 -16.65
C GLY A 305 -7.37 8.95 -17.78
N ILE A 306 -6.07 8.99 -17.44
CA ILE A 306 -4.97 8.83 -18.40
C ILE A 306 -4.85 7.35 -18.79
N THR A 307 -4.56 7.07 -20.06
CA THR A 307 -4.45 5.72 -20.64
C THR A 307 -3.11 5.46 -21.33
N LEU A 308 -2.93 4.28 -21.93
CA LEU A 308 -1.76 3.95 -22.76
C LEU A 308 -1.80 4.50 -24.20
N GLN A 309 -2.75 5.38 -24.55
CA GLN A 309 -2.76 6.03 -25.87
C GLN A 309 -1.40 6.67 -26.20
N GLY A 310 -0.85 6.35 -27.38
CA GLY A 310 0.50 6.73 -27.80
C GLY A 310 1.57 5.66 -27.55
N CYS A 311 1.42 4.82 -26.53
CA CYS A 311 2.34 3.72 -26.20
C CYS A 311 1.83 2.40 -26.80
N ARG A 312 2.42 1.93 -27.90
CA ARG A 312 1.93 0.77 -28.66
C ARG A 312 2.51 -0.57 -28.19
N ARG A 313 3.66 -0.57 -27.53
CA ARG A 313 4.41 -1.76 -27.09
C ARG A 313 4.97 -1.60 -25.68
N PRO A 314 5.28 -2.70 -24.95
CA PRO A 314 6.00 -2.63 -23.69
C PRO A 314 7.38 -1.99 -23.87
N GLY A 315 7.68 -0.97 -23.06
CA GLY A 315 8.89 -0.14 -23.17
C GLY A 315 8.60 1.25 -23.76
N ASP A 316 7.59 1.38 -24.62
CA ASP A 316 7.20 2.66 -25.21
C ASP A 316 6.84 3.68 -24.13
N TRP A 317 7.23 4.93 -24.38
CA TRP A 317 6.82 6.09 -23.61
C TRP A 317 6.41 7.22 -24.55
N ALA A 318 5.60 8.13 -24.02
CA ALA A 318 5.20 9.36 -24.69
C ALA A 318 5.08 10.49 -23.65
N PHE A 319 5.20 11.72 -24.11
CA PHE A 319 4.76 12.87 -23.31
C PHE A 319 3.24 12.79 -23.06
N LEU A 320 2.80 13.34 -21.93
CA LEU A 320 1.38 13.60 -21.74
C LEU A 320 0.94 14.72 -22.67
N THR A 321 -0.27 14.59 -23.21
CA THR A 321 -0.97 15.69 -23.90
C THR A 321 -1.35 16.78 -22.91
N ASP A 322 -1.62 18.00 -23.39
CA ASP A 322 -2.01 19.12 -22.52
C ASP A 322 -3.28 18.81 -21.69
N GLU A 323 -4.22 18.05 -22.25
CA GLU A 323 -5.40 17.55 -21.53
C GLU A 323 -5.03 16.62 -20.37
N GLU A 324 -4.11 15.68 -20.59
CA GLU A 324 -3.59 14.75 -19.58
C GLU A 324 -2.72 15.47 -18.51
N VAL A 325 -1.97 16.50 -18.90
CA VAL A 325 -1.25 17.40 -17.97
C VAL A 325 -2.25 18.19 -17.12
N ALA A 326 -3.33 18.70 -17.71
CA ALA A 326 -4.37 19.43 -16.99
C ALA A 326 -5.11 18.54 -15.97
N ILE A 327 -5.30 17.25 -16.25
CA ILE A 327 -5.77 16.26 -15.26
C ILE A 327 -4.82 16.19 -14.04
N CYS A 328 -3.50 16.22 -14.28
CA CYS A 328 -2.51 16.16 -13.22
C CYS A 328 -2.44 17.45 -12.39
N ARG A 329 -2.54 18.62 -13.04
CA ARG A 329 -2.57 19.94 -12.37
C ARG A 329 -3.81 20.11 -11.49
N ARG A 330 -5.01 19.83 -12.02
CA ARG A 330 -6.27 19.84 -11.24
C ARG A 330 -6.24 18.93 -10.01
N ALA A 331 -5.51 17.81 -10.07
CA ALA A 331 -5.31 16.97 -8.89
C ALA A 331 -4.43 17.66 -7.84
N ALA A 332 -3.34 18.32 -8.24
CA ALA A 332 -2.48 19.06 -7.32
C ALA A 332 -3.15 20.30 -6.70
N GLU A 333 -3.98 21.01 -7.48
CA GLU A 333 -4.80 22.16 -7.05
C GLU A 333 -5.82 21.73 -5.99
N ALA A 334 -6.62 20.69 -6.27
CA ALA A 334 -7.56 20.14 -5.28
C ALA A 334 -6.85 19.65 -4.01
N ALA A 335 -5.68 18.99 -4.16
CA ALA A 335 -4.87 18.55 -3.04
C ALA A 335 -4.17 19.69 -2.28
N ALA A 336 -4.18 20.93 -2.80
CA ALA A 336 -3.77 22.13 -2.08
C ALA A 336 -4.94 22.69 -1.27
N ALA A 337 -6.10 22.92 -1.91
CA ALA A 337 -7.32 23.37 -1.23
C ALA A 337 -7.70 22.49 -0.02
N ASP A 338 -7.69 21.16 -0.19
CA ASP A 338 -7.89 20.14 0.88
C ASP A 338 -6.97 20.31 2.12
N ARG A 339 -5.87 21.08 2.03
CA ARG A 339 -4.92 21.32 3.12
C ARG A 339 -5.11 22.64 3.83
N ASP A 340 -5.70 23.62 3.15
CA ASP A 340 -5.94 24.94 3.69
C ASP A 340 -7.26 24.91 4.49
N ASP A 341 -8.31 24.30 3.91
CA ASP A 341 -9.62 24.03 4.51
C ASP A 341 -9.52 23.18 5.80
N ALA A 342 -8.68 22.13 5.79
CA ALA A 342 -8.39 21.31 6.97
C ALA A 342 -7.52 22.01 8.04
N GLY A 343 -7.07 23.24 7.78
CA GLY A 343 -6.51 24.15 8.79
C GLY A 343 -7.61 24.98 9.46
N GLU A 344 -8.57 25.48 8.66
CA GLU A 344 -9.64 26.38 9.11
C GLU A 344 -10.73 25.64 9.92
N GLU A 345 -11.11 24.41 9.57
CA GLU A 345 -12.09 23.57 10.31
C GLU A 345 -11.66 23.30 11.78
N SER A 346 -10.39 23.60 12.14
CA SER A 346 -9.87 23.42 13.51
C SER A 346 -10.11 24.61 14.46
N ASP A 347 -10.52 25.77 13.95
CA ASP A 347 -10.87 26.95 14.76
C ASP A 347 -12.39 27.17 14.94
N GLU A 348 -13.24 26.56 14.12
CA GLU A 348 -14.70 26.80 14.11
C GLU A 348 -15.49 26.09 15.24
N TRP A 349 -14.83 25.26 16.07
CA TRP A 349 -15.43 24.59 17.24
C TRP A 349 -15.07 25.26 18.58
N ARG A 350 -15.08 26.60 18.63
CA ARG A 350 -14.94 27.39 19.86
C ARG A 350 -15.89 28.59 19.93
N GLU A 351 -17.13 28.31 20.32
CA GLU A 351 -17.96 29.21 21.13
C GLU A 351 -18.45 28.44 22.37
#